data_AF-A0A352A8U2-F1
#
_entry.id   AF-A0A352A8U2-F1
#
_cell.length_a   1.000
_cell.length_b   1.000
_cell.length_c   1.000
_cell.angle_alpha   90.00
_cell.angle_beta   90.00
_cell.angle_gamma   90.00
#
_symmetry.space_group_name_H-M   'P 1'
#
loop_
_entity.id
_entity.type
_entity.pdbx_description
1 polymer ?
#
loop_
_entity_poly.entity_id
_entity_poly.type
_entity_poly.pdbx_seq_one_letter_code
_entity_poly.pdbx_strand_id
1 'polypeptide(L)'
;MSEIKNCNDHLFAEIEIESGNNTSYEPTPIPQSEELVVDKKREIFIAMRDISRSNHSAYFLNTKFYNKQIQYENSKIFYKQAEFMKDFEDDYTNIVPFSSYFPYYQLMSYEQLRTYFTWRTKIRRGSIENTSLSYAFIYIYELLNNIGVNNPIDGLNKLLTFWKTFKGFDKTIEKYLIKWIKDYHIYYELPKSFKEFLCENELQRHYPDIASYDPEMSCIFEQLCSISRYNIKQSIFYSDETKHLISDCFDFVICKLESIFVKSGLEFNNLIFQSSKKKIDWMPFEGALFYPCLKQRNRQVMLSEDEIYTCSQYKWSRSMLITKNSGGQLLAYIFKQMEAVLRKLTNYKHKISANSNTISNDILLKLGAAGISLEKIITDAVLEFYKEKNK
;
A
#
# COMPACT_ATOMS: atom_id res chain seq x y z
N MET A 1 74.61 -4.71 1.64
CA MET A 1 73.62 -5.34 0.74
C MET A 1 72.30 -4.69 1.10
N SER A 2 71.64 -3.83 0.35
CA SER A 2 71.65 -3.39 -1.06
C SER A 2 70.28 -2.66 -1.17
N GLU A 3 70.00 -1.61 -1.91
CA GLU A 3 70.74 -0.60 -2.66
C GLU A 3 69.66 0.46 -2.96
N ILE A 4 70.02 1.74 -2.85
CA ILE A 4 69.18 2.87 -3.26
C ILE A 4 69.34 3.03 -4.79
N LYS A 5 68.23 3.24 -5.53
CA LYS A 5 68.31 3.94 -6.82
C LYS A 5 67.03 4.70 -7.16
N ASN A 6 67.14 6.02 -7.01
CA ASN A 6 66.35 7.05 -7.68
C ASN A 6 66.55 6.97 -9.21
N CYS A 7 65.52 7.32 -9.98
CA CYS A 7 65.70 8.01 -11.26
C CYS A 7 64.41 8.74 -11.66
N ASN A 8 64.36 10.03 -11.34
CA ASN A 8 63.67 11.05 -12.14
C ASN A 8 64.45 11.18 -13.45
N ASP A 9 63.75 11.29 -14.58
CA ASP A 9 64.05 12.22 -15.68
C ASP A 9 63.15 11.88 -16.87
N HIS A 10 62.28 12.81 -17.26
CA HIS A 10 61.99 13.07 -18.68
C HIS A 10 61.52 14.52 -18.85
N LEU A 11 62.53 15.35 -19.14
CA LEU A 11 62.57 16.49 -20.06
C LEU A 11 61.26 17.22 -20.38
N PHE A 12 61.17 18.46 -19.89
CA PHE A 12 60.41 19.52 -20.54
C PHE A 12 61.07 19.87 -21.88
N ALA A 13 60.29 19.92 -22.95
CA ALA A 13 60.69 20.55 -24.20
C ALA A 13 59.95 21.89 -24.31
N GLU A 14 60.70 22.97 -24.12
CA GLU A 14 60.29 24.33 -24.49
C GLU A 14 60.19 24.40 -26.03
N ILE A 15 59.07 24.90 -26.55
CA ILE A 15 58.96 25.26 -27.97
C ILE A 15 59.03 26.77 -28.05
N GLU A 16 60.14 27.25 -28.62
CA GLU A 16 60.39 28.64 -28.97
C GLU A 16 59.40 29.11 -30.04
N ILE A 17 58.81 30.28 -29.84
CA ILE A 17 57.92 30.92 -30.80
C ILE A 17 58.79 31.72 -31.79
N GLU A 18 59.05 31.17 -32.97
CA GLU A 18 59.60 31.94 -34.09
C GLU A 18 58.50 32.80 -34.72
N SER A 19 58.70 34.12 -34.61
CA SER A 19 57.93 35.15 -35.29
C SER A 19 58.33 35.22 -36.76
N GLY A 20 57.50 34.66 -37.65
CA GLY A 20 57.61 34.79 -39.10
C GLY A 20 56.32 35.36 -39.72
N ASN A 21 56.37 36.61 -40.18
CA ASN A 21 55.29 37.27 -40.91
C ASN A 21 55.25 36.83 -42.39
N ASN A 22 54.03 36.88 -42.94
CA ASN A 22 53.63 36.91 -44.37
C ASN A 22 53.31 35.57 -45.07
N THR A 23 52.04 35.18 -44.97
CA THR A 23 51.28 34.63 -46.11
C THR A 23 49.87 35.24 -46.12
N SER A 24 49.49 35.79 -47.27
CA SER A 24 48.18 36.40 -47.53
C SER A 24 47.09 35.35 -47.51
N TYR A 25 46.23 35.37 -46.49
CA TYR A 25 44.99 34.59 -46.46
C TYR A 25 43.88 35.38 -47.15
N GLU A 26 43.40 34.88 -48.29
CA GLU A 26 42.08 35.25 -48.80
C GLU A 26 41.00 34.64 -47.89
N PRO A 27 39.99 35.41 -47.42
CA PRO A 27 38.93 34.85 -46.60
C PRO A 27 38.08 33.92 -47.47
N THR A 28 38.04 32.64 -47.09
CA THR A 28 37.07 31.68 -47.63
C THR A 28 35.66 32.22 -47.32
N PRO A 29 34.68 32.12 -48.25
CA PRO A 29 33.33 32.56 -47.98
C PRO A 29 32.79 31.78 -46.77
N ILE A 30 32.34 32.52 -45.75
CA ILE A 30 31.62 31.97 -44.59
C ILE A 30 30.44 31.16 -45.16
N PRO A 31 30.34 29.85 -44.92
CA PRO A 31 29.16 29.11 -45.29
C PRO A 31 27.97 29.77 -44.60
N GLN A 32 26.97 30.19 -45.38
CA GLN A 32 25.71 30.67 -44.85
C GLN A 32 25.23 29.66 -43.82
N SER A 33 24.95 30.14 -42.60
CA SER A 33 24.44 29.34 -41.51
C SER A 33 23.28 28.50 -42.01
N GLU A 34 23.49 27.19 -42.14
CA GLU A 34 22.38 26.24 -42.19
C GLU A 34 21.46 26.60 -41.03
N GLU A 35 20.20 26.92 -41.32
CA GLU A 35 19.20 27.16 -40.30
C GLU A 35 19.31 26.02 -39.28
N LEU A 36 19.78 26.34 -38.06
CA LEU A 36 19.77 25.40 -36.95
C LEU A 36 18.33 24.93 -36.81
N VAL A 37 18.04 23.72 -37.28
CA VAL A 37 16.72 23.11 -37.15
C VAL A 37 16.46 23.02 -35.66
N VAL A 38 15.66 23.96 -35.15
CA VAL A 38 15.35 24.05 -33.72
C VAL A 38 14.57 22.80 -33.34
N ASP A 39 15.25 21.89 -32.64
CA ASP A 39 14.69 20.66 -32.14
C ASP A 39 13.74 20.97 -30.97
N LYS A 40 12.49 21.32 -31.28
CA LYS A 40 11.45 21.66 -30.30
C LYS A 40 11.28 20.57 -29.23
N LYS A 41 11.49 19.29 -29.56
CA LYS A 41 11.41 18.18 -28.59
C LYS A 41 12.55 18.25 -27.58
N ARG A 42 13.75 18.65 -28.01
CA ARG A 42 14.89 18.90 -27.12
C ARG A 42 14.62 20.04 -26.15
N GLU A 43 13.97 21.12 -26.59
CA GLU A 43 13.58 22.22 -25.70
C GLU A 43 12.60 21.73 -24.62
N ILE A 44 11.60 20.93 -24.99
CA ILE A 44 10.64 20.33 -24.03
C ILE A 44 11.37 19.46 -23.01
N PHE A 45 12.32 18.63 -23.44
CA PHE A 45 13.10 17.80 -22.53
C PHE A 45 14.02 18.61 -21.63
N ILE A 46 14.61 19.71 -22.11
CA ILE A 46 15.38 20.64 -21.28
C ILE A 46 14.46 21.27 -20.23
N ALA A 47 13.31 21.80 -20.64
CA ALA A 47 12.33 22.38 -19.71
C ALA A 47 11.85 21.38 -18.64
N MET A 48 11.55 20.14 -19.04
CA MET A 48 11.26 19.05 -18.10
C MET A 48 12.41 18.83 -17.12
N ARG A 49 13.66 18.81 -17.59
CA ARG A 49 14.84 18.63 -16.71
C ARG A 49 15.04 19.81 -15.76
N ASP A 50 14.76 21.03 -16.18
CA ASP A 50 14.89 22.24 -15.34
C ASP A 50 13.95 22.27 -14.14
N ILE A 51 12.87 21.48 -14.16
CA ILE A 51 12.03 21.24 -12.98
C ILE A 51 12.88 20.70 -11.81
N SER A 52 13.92 19.90 -12.05
CA SER A 52 14.79 19.39 -10.99
C SER A 52 15.59 20.51 -10.32
N ARG A 53 16.10 21.47 -11.12
CA ARG A 53 16.92 22.61 -10.66
C ARG A 53 16.15 23.55 -9.74
N SER A 54 14.87 23.76 -10.03
CA SER A 54 13.98 24.60 -9.21
C SER A 54 13.54 23.92 -7.91
N ASN A 55 13.75 22.61 -7.77
CA ASN A 55 13.28 21.81 -6.64
C ASN A 55 14.40 21.19 -5.79
N HIS A 56 15.67 21.29 -6.19
CA HIS A 56 16.79 20.94 -5.33
C HIS A 56 16.95 22.00 -4.25
N SER A 57 16.80 21.63 -2.97
CA SER A 57 17.28 22.50 -1.91
C SER A 57 18.82 22.55 -1.96
N ALA A 58 19.41 23.71 -1.69
CA ALA A 58 20.86 23.95 -1.72
C ALA A 58 21.68 22.98 -0.83
N TYR A 59 21.02 22.22 0.04
CA TYR A 59 21.61 21.22 0.92
C TYR A 59 22.07 19.92 0.21
N PHE A 60 21.63 19.64 -1.03
CA PHE A 60 21.82 18.31 -1.65
C PHE A 60 23.05 18.13 -2.53
N LEU A 61 23.87 19.15 -2.73
CA LEU A 61 25.06 19.04 -3.58
C LEU A 61 26.18 18.17 -2.95
N ASN A 62 26.08 17.71 -1.70
CA ASN A 62 27.27 17.23 -0.99
C ASN A 62 27.16 16.00 -0.06
N THR A 63 26.20 15.09 -0.24
CA THR A 63 26.12 13.91 0.64
C THR A 63 25.88 12.59 -0.07
N LYS A 64 26.89 11.71 -0.01
CA LYS A 64 26.88 10.26 -0.35
C LYS A 64 25.98 9.40 0.57
N PHE A 65 24.93 9.96 1.16
CA PHE A 65 24.04 9.21 2.03
C PHE A 65 22.80 8.78 1.26
N TYR A 66 22.70 7.48 0.92
CA TYR A 66 21.47 6.84 0.46
C TYR A 66 20.40 6.97 1.58
N ASN A 67 19.71 8.11 1.62
CA ASN A 67 18.78 8.49 2.68
C ASN A 67 17.35 8.52 2.11
N LYS A 68 16.35 8.07 2.89
CA LYS A 68 14.91 8.15 2.57
C LYS A 68 14.50 9.54 2.05
N GLN A 69 15.17 10.59 2.52
CA GLN A 69 14.96 11.96 2.04
C GLN A 69 15.30 12.14 0.54
N ILE A 70 16.40 11.55 0.04
CA ILE A 70 16.78 11.62 -1.38
C ILE A 70 15.72 10.91 -2.23
N GLN A 71 15.24 9.75 -1.78
CA GLN A 71 14.18 9.03 -2.48
C GLN A 71 12.87 9.85 -2.53
N TYR A 72 12.53 10.54 -1.45
CA TYR A 72 11.37 11.43 -1.39
C TYR A 72 11.49 12.60 -2.37
N GLU A 73 12.64 13.30 -2.38
CA GLU A 73 12.87 14.42 -3.32
C GLU A 73 12.88 13.93 -4.77
N ASN A 74 13.53 12.80 -5.06
CA ASN A 74 13.51 12.21 -6.40
C ASN A 74 12.09 11.84 -6.84
N SER A 75 11.26 11.32 -5.92
CA SER A 75 9.86 11.00 -6.20
C SER A 75 9.04 12.27 -6.50
N LYS A 76 9.29 13.36 -5.76
CA LYS A 76 8.68 14.67 -6.00
C LYS A 76 9.09 15.27 -7.35
N ILE A 77 10.38 15.21 -7.70
CA ILE A 77 10.89 15.67 -8.99
C ILE A 77 10.28 14.84 -10.11
N PHE A 78 10.30 13.51 -9.98
CA PHE A 78 9.70 12.59 -10.93
C PHE A 78 8.22 12.90 -11.16
N TYR A 79 7.45 13.04 -10.07
CA TYR A 79 6.02 13.39 -10.15
C TYR A 79 5.78 14.68 -10.94
N LYS A 80 6.52 15.75 -10.63
CA LYS A 80 6.39 17.04 -11.34
C LYS A 80 6.77 16.94 -12.82
N GLN A 81 7.80 16.16 -13.14
CA GLN A 81 8.22 15.93 -14.52
C GLN A 81 7.20 15.10 -15.29
N ALA A 82 6.66 14.06 -14.66
CA ALA A 82 5.65 13.20 -15.25
C ALA A 82 4.34 13.98 -15.50
N GLU A 83 3.94 14.84 -14.56
CA GLU A 83 2.79 15.72 -14.72
C GLU A 83 3.01 16.74 -15.85
N PHE A 84 4.21 17.34 -15.95
CA PHE A 84 4.57 18.21 -17.06
C PHE A 84 4.53 17.49 -18.42
N MET A 85 5.00 16.24 -18.45
CA MET A 85 5.02 15.41 -19.67
C MET A 85 3.73 14.60 -19.86
N LYS A 86 2.66 14.87 -19.11
CA LYS A 86 1.50 13.97 -19.09
C LYS A 86 0.83 13.83 -20.45
N ASP A 87 0.81 14.89 -21.26
CA ASP A 87 0.15 14.89 -22.58
C ASP A 87 1.16 14.84 -23.73
N PHE A 88 2.45 14.73 -23.44
CA PHE A 88 3.48 14.66 -24.45
C PHE A 88 3.47 13.31 -25.16
N GLU A 89 3.45 13.36 -26.49
CA GLU A 89 3.53 12.22 -27.40
C GLU A 89 4.76 12.36 -28.32
N ASP A 90 5.26 11.21 -28.80
CA ASP A 90 6.44 11.15 -29.66
C ASP A 90 6.33 9.99 -30.66
N ASP A 91 7.16 10.05 -31.70
CA ASP A 91 7.15 9.20 -32.90
C ASP A 91 8.58 8.89 -33.39
N TYR A 92 9.50 8.65 -32.46
CA TYR A 92 10.90 8.39 -32.75
C TYR A 92 11.14 6.99 -33.33
N THR A 93 11.95 6.91 -34.39
CA THR A 93 12.21 5.66 -35.13
C THR A 93 13.23 4.76 -34.46
N ASN A 94 14.21 5.34 -33.75
CA ASN A 94 15.30 4.56 -33.17
C ASN A 94 14.89 4.03 -31.79
N ILE A 95 15.28 2.78 -31.51
CA ILE A 95 15.07 2.15 -30.20
C ILE A 95 16.40 2.12 -29.47
N VAL A 96 16.55 2.94 -28.44
CA VAL A 96 17.76 2.98 -27.61
C VAL A 96 17.49 2.29 -26.27
N PRO A 97 18.22 1.21 -25.93
CA PRO A 97 18.02 0.51 -24.67
C PRO A 97 18.41 1.38 -23.48
N PHE A 98 17.77 1.12 -22.34
CA PHE A 98 18.05 1.81 -21.09
C PHE A 98 18.03 0.82 -19.91
N SER A 99 19.07 0.88 -19.09
CA SER A 99 19.19 0.06 -17.89
C SER A 99 19.62 0.93 -16.72
N SER A 100 18.80 0.94 -15.68
CA SER A 100 19.06 1.58 -14.41
C SER A 100 18.32 0.82 -13.31
N TYR A 101 18.97 0.64 -12.17
CA TYR A 101 18.40 0.01 -10.99
C TYR A 101 17.19 0.79 -10.44
N PHE A 102 17.23 2.12 -10.54
CA PHE A 102 16.15 3.01 -10.09
C PHE A 102 15.91 4.09 -11.15
N PRO A 103 15.11 3.78 -12.18
CA PRO A 103 15.02 4.59 -13.40
C PRO A 103 14.10 5.81 -13.25
N TYR A 104 14.52 6.95 -13.78
CA TYR A 104 13.72 8.19 -13.91
C TYR A 104 14.26 9.07 -15.05
N TYR A 105 13.50 10.08 -15.45
CA TYR A 105 13.79 10.86 -16.67
C TYR A 105 15.16 11.54 -16.69
N GLN A 106 15.72 11.95 -15.53
CA GLN A 106 17.02 12.64 -15.50
C GLN A 106 18.18 11.74 -15.93
N LEU A 107 18.04 10.41 -15.80
CA LEU A 107 19.11 9.46 -16.12
C LEU A 107 19.15 9.08 -17.60
N MET A 108 18.14 9.46 -18.37
CA MET A 108 18.05 9.10 -19.79
C MET A 108 18.79 10.10 -20.66
N SER A 109 19.43 9.62 -21.73
CA SER A 109 19.90 10.45 -22.84
C SER A 109 18.72 11.07 -23.62
N TYR A 110 19.03 11.96 -24.55
CA TYR A 110 18.01 12.52 -25.46
C TYR A 110 17.28 11.41 -26.23
N GLU A 111 18.01 10.50 -26.84
CA GLU A 111 17.48 9.40 -27.66
C GLU A 111 16.69 8.40 -26.81
N GLN A 112 17.11 8.16 -25.56
CA GLN A 112 16.38 7.31 -24.61
C GLN A 112 15.04 7.95 -24.20
N LEU A 113 14.99 9.26 -23.96
CA LEU A 113 13.73 9.97 -23.72
C LEU A 113 12.80 9.87 -24.93
N ARG A 114 13.33 10.13 -26.14
CA ARG A 114 12.56 9.97 -27.39
C ARG A 114 12.01 8.54 -27.53
N THR A 115 12.84 7.53 -27.23
CA THR A 115 12.44 6.11 -27.23
C THR A 115 11.30 5.85 -26.23
N TYR A 116 11.47 6.30 -24.98
CA TYR A 116 10.50 6.12 -23.92
C TYR A 116 9.14 6.75 -24.25
N PHE A 117 9.12 8.02 -24.66
CA PHE A 117 7.87 8.73 -24.95
C PHE A 117 7.16 8.18 -26.18
N THR A 118 7.91 7.67 -27.17
CA THR A 118 7.32 6.99 -28.32
C THR A 118 6.64 5.68 -27.90
N TRP A 119 7.34 4.87 -27.10
CA TRP A 119 6.78 3.62 -26.57
C TRP A 119 5.58 3.86 -25.64
N ARG A 120 5.65 4.86 -24.76
CA ARG A 120 4.53 5.31 -23.91
C ARG A 120 3.32 5.75 -24.72
N THR A 121 3.54 6.48 -25.82
CA THR A 121 2.48 6.92 -26.74
C THR A 121 1.75 5.69 -27.32
N LYS A 122 2.49 4.69 -27.79
CA LYS A 122 1.90 3.43 -28.29
C LYS A 122 1.08 2.71 -27.24
N ILE A 123 1.59 2.60 -26.00
CA ILE A 123 0.88 1.94 -24.90
C ILE A 123 -0.44 2.63 -24.60
N ARG A 124 -0.43 3.97 -24.55
CA ARG A 124 -1.64 4.75 -24.26
C ARG A 124 -2.68 4.65 -25.38
N ARG A 125 -2.25 4.31 -26.60
CA ARG A 125 -3.11 3.96 -27.74
C ARG A 125 -3.47 2.46 -27.80
N GLY A 126 -3.09 1.67 -26.80
CA GLY A 126 -3.45 0.26 -26.65
C GLY A 126 -2.42 -0.75 -27.18
N SER A 127 -1.29 -0.30 -27.74
CA SER A 127 -0.23 -1.20 -28.24
C SER A 127 0.88 -1.35 -27.20
N ILE A 128 0.89 -2.48 -26.48
CA ILE A 128 1.93 -2.82 -25.50
C ILE A 128 2.99 -3.69 -26.18
N GLU A 129 4.15 -3.10 -26.45
CA GLU A 129 5.30 -3.74 -27.06
C GLU A 129 6.41 -4.04 -26.03
N ASN A 130 7.28 -5.01 -26.32
CA ASN A 130 8.46 -5.29 -25.51
C ASN A 130 9.41 -4.08 -25.47
N THR A 131 10.06 -3.85 -24.32
CA THR A 131 11.01 -2.75 -24.13
C THR A 131 12.02 -3.07 -23.03
N SER A 132 12.96 -2.15 -22.77
CA SER A 132 13.85 -2.29 -21.61
C SER A 132 13.07 -2.23 -20.29
N LEU A 133 13.35 -3.14 -19.37
CA LEU A 133 12.67 -3.23 -18.07
C LEU A 133 12.64 -1.89 -17.30
N SER A 134 13.70 -1.10 -17.40
CA SER A 134 13.75 0.23 -16.77
C SER A 134 12.69 1.19 -17.31
N TYR A 135 12.36 1.16 -18.61
CA TYR A 135 11.25 1.94 -19.17
C TYR A 135 9.90 1.47 -18.65
N ALA A 136 9.71 0.15 -18.51
CA ALA A 136 8.49 -0.41 -17.92
C ALA A 136 8.27 0.07 -16.49
N PHE A 137 9.31 0.10 -15.65
CA PHE A 137 9.19 0.65 -14.29
C PHE A 137 8.83 2.12 -14.26
N ILE A 138 9.36 2.94 -15.17
CA ILE A 138 8.99 4.36 -15.24
C ILE A 138 7.52 4.53 -15.58
N TYR A 139 7.01 3.77 -16.54
CA TYR A 139 5.59 3.79 -16.86
C TYR A 139 4.71 3.30 -15.70
N ILE A 140 5.15 2.26 -14.98
CA ILE A 140 4.49 1.85 -13.74
C ILE A 140 4.47 3.01 -12.74
N TYR A 141 5.60 3.70 -12.52
CA TYR A 141 5.66 4.84 -11.60
C TYR A 141 4.73 5.98 -12.03
N GLU A 142 4.60 6.28 -13.32
CA GLU A 142 3.59 7.21 -13.82
C GLU A 142 2.18 6.79 -13.39
N LEU A 143 1.80 5.53 -13.61
CA LEU A 143 0.48 5.01 -13.24
C LEU A 143 0.24 5.00 -11.72
N LEU A 144 1.24 4.67 -10.90
CA LEU A 144 1.12 4.73 -9.44
C LEU A 144 0.86 6.16 -8.95
N ASN A 145 1.40 7.17 -9.63
CA ASN A 145 1.15 8.59 -9.38
C ASN A 145 -0.12 9.14 -10.06
N ASN A 146 -0.90 8.30 -10.75
CA ASN A 146 -2.07 8.71 -11.54
C ASN A 146 -1.77 9.72 -12.65
N ILE A 147 -0.62 9.59 -13.31
CA ILE A 147 -0.25 10.42 -14.44
C ILE A 147 -0.86 9.87 -15.73
N GLY A 148 -1.63 10.70 -16.45
CA GLY A 148 -2.29 10.29 -17.70
C GLY A 148 -3.46 9.32 -17.50
N VAL A 149 -4.14 9.41 -16.35
CA VAL A 149 -5.33 8.62 -16.01
C VAL A 149 -6.48 9.55 -15.64
N ASN A 150 -7.72 9.13 -15.90
CA ASN A 150 -8.90 9.97 -15.65
C ASN A 150 -9.26 10.04 -14.17
N ASN A 151 -9.06 8.93 -13.45
CA ASN A 151 -9.31 8.79 -12.02
C ASN A 151 -8.55 7.56 -11.49
N PRO A 152 -8.49 7.33 -10.17
CA PRO A 152 -7.76 6.18 -9.62
C PRO A 152 -8.26 4.81 -10.08
N ILE A 153 -9.54 4.67 -10.43
CA ILE A 153 -10.07 3.39 -10.94
C ILE A 153 -9.48 3.11 -12.33
N ASP A 154 -9.47 4.12 -13.20
CA ASP A 154 -8.80 4.05 -14.51
C ASP A 154 -7.30 3.76 -14.37
N GLY A 155 -6.62 4.41 -13.42
CA GLY A 155 -5.21 4.18 -13.16
C GLY A 155 -4.89 2.74 -12.74
N LEU A 156 -5.69 2.18 -11.83
CA LEU A 156 -5.55 0.77 -11.44
C LEU A 156 -5.85 -0.19 -12.58
N ASN A 157 -6.89 0.07 -13.38
CA ASN A 157 -7.23 -0.76 -14.53
C ASN A 157 -6.12 -0.75 -15.58
N LYS A 158 -5.54 0.42 -15.89
CA LYS A 158 -4.37 0.54 -16.77
C LYS A 158 -3.16 -0.21 -16.22
N LEU A 159 -2.92 -0.14 -14.91
CA LEU A 159 -1.84 -0.87 -14.24
C LEU A 159 -2.01 -2.39 -14.37
N LEU A 160 -3.23 -2.89 -14.16
CA LEU A 160 -3.55 -4.31 -14.32
C LEU A 160 -3.43 -4.78 -15.76
N THR A 161 -3.96 -4.02 -16.72
CA THR A 161 -3.84 -4.35 -18.15
C THR A 161 -2.39 -4.38 -18.58
N PHE A 162 -1.60 -3.39 -18.16
CA PHE A 162 -0.16 -3.35 -18.42
C PHE A 162 0.53 -4.59 -17.84
N TRP A 163 0.26 -4.93 -16.58
CA TRP A 163 0.81 -6.12 -15.94
C TRP A 163 0.46 -7.42 -16.66
N LYS A 164 -0.83 -7.63 -16.98
CA LYS A 164 -1.35 -8.85 -17.62
C LYS A 164 -0.70 -9.09 -18.98
N THR A 165 -0.41 -8.03 -19.74
CA THR A 165 0.26 -8.13 -21.04
C THR A 165 1.79 -8.20 -20.89
N PHE A 166 2.40 -7.30 -20.12
CA PHE A 166 3.85 -7.16 -20.05
C PHE A 166 4.54 -8.34 -19.34
N LYS A 167 3.84 -9.06 -18.45
CA LYS A 167 4.37 -10.31 -17.85
C LYS A 167 4.70 -11.40 -18.88
N GLY A 168 4.15 -11.31 -20.10
CA GLY A 168 4.52 -12.18 -21.22
C GLY A 168 5.92 -11.90 -21.76
N PHE A 169 6.43 -10.68 -21.58
CA PHE A 169 7.78 -10.28 -21.98
C PHE A 169 8.77 -10.40 -20.82
N ASP A 170 8.42 -9.87 -19.65
CA ASP A 170 9.28 -9.92 -18.46
C ASP A 170 8.45 -10.04 -17.18
N LYS A 171 8.64 -11.15 -16.45
CA LYS A 171 7.93 -11.44 -15.20
C LYS A 171 8.48 -10.70 -13.98
N THR A 172 9.62 -10.02 -14.11
CA THR A 172 10.28 -9.33 -13.00
C THR A 172 9.40 -8.24 -12.37
N ILE A 173 8.47 -7.66 -13.14
CA ILE A 173 7.53 -6.65 -12.64
C ILE A 173 6.51 -7.22 -11.64
N GLU A 174 6.20 -8.52 -11.70
CA GLU A 174 5.11 -9.14 -10.95
C GLU A 174 5.29 -9.00 -9.44
N LYS A 175 6.49 -9.32 -8.93
CA LYS A 175 6.78 -9.24 -7.48
C LYS A 175 6.59 -7.84 -6.90
N TYR A 176 6.77 -6.78 -7.70
CA TYR A 176 6.56 -5.40 -7.27
C TYR A 176 5.10 -4.99 -7.37
N LEU A 177 4.46 -5.32 -8.49
CA LEU A 177 3.08 -4.94 -8.77
C LEU A 177 2.09 -5.58 -7.81
N ILE A 178 2.31 -6.82 -7.37
CA ILE A 178 1.49 -7.43 -6.33
C ILE A 178 1.53 -6.58 -5.05
N LYS A 179 2.70 -6.14 -4.58
CA LYS A 179 2.76 -5.24 -3.41
C LYS A 179 2.01 -3.92 -3.68
N TRP A 180 2.26 -3.31 -4.85
CA TRP A 180 1.72 -1.99 -5.18
C TRP A 180 0.22 -1.98 -5.46
N ILE A 181 -0.38 -3.07 -5.95
CA ILE A 181 -1.84 -3.18 -6.14
C ILE A 181 -2.58 -3.08 -4.79
N LYS A 182 -2.04 -3.71 -3.74
CA LYS A 182 -2.56 -3.58 -2.38
C LYS A 182 -2.42 -2.14 -1.88
N ASP A 183 -1.24 -1.55 -2.03
CA ASP A 183 -0.97 -0.17 -1.63
C ASP A 183 -1.89 0.82 -2.36
N TYR A 184 -2.23 0.54 -3.62
CA TYR A 184 -3.12 1.34 -4.44
C TYR A 184 -4.54 1.39 -3.87
N HIS A 185 -5.09 0.24 -3.47
CA HIS A 185 -6.40 0.18 -2.80
C HIS A 185 -6.43 0.93 -1.49
N ILE A 186 -5.36 0.80 -0.68
CA ILE A 186 -5.25 1.48 0.60
C ILE A 186 -5.20 3.00 0.38
N TYR A 187 -4.34 3.46 -0.54
CA TYR A 187 -4.04 4.88 -0.69
C TYR A 187 -5.16 5.67 -1.38
N TYR A 188 -5.80 5.15 -2.43
CA TYR A 188 -6.70 5.93 -3.30
C TYR A 188 -8.20 5.85 -3.00
N GLU A 189 -8.62 5.16 -1.93
CA GLU A 189 -10.05 5.05 -1.53
C GLU A 189 -10.96 4.52 -2.65
N LEU A 190 -10.60 3.38 -3.23
CA LEU A 190 -11.41 2.79 -4.30
C LEU A 190 -12.80 2.36 -3.77
N PRO A 191 -13.87 2.50 -4.56
CA PRO A 191 -15.24 2.29 -4.09
C PRO A 191 -15.56 0.81 -3.84
N LYS A 192 -14.90 -0.10 -4.55
CA LYS A 192 -15.03 -1.54 -4.34
C LYS A 192 -14.13 -1.98 -3.20
N SER A 193 -14.59 -2.95 -2.41
CA SER A 193 -13.73 -3.60 -1.43
C SER A 193 -12.56 -4.29 -2.12
N PHE A 194 -11.43 -4.42 -1.42
CA PHE A 194 -10.27 -5.10 -2.01
C PHE A 194 -10.59 -6.57 -2.31
N LYS A 195 -11.42 -7.24 -1.49
CA LYS A 195 -11.87 -8.61 -1.72
C LYS A 195 -12.64 -8.76 -3.03
N GLU A 196 -13.64 -7.91 -3.28
CA GLU A 196 -14.40 -7.92 -4.54
C GLU A 196 -13.46 -7.72 -5.73
N PHE A 197 -12.54 -6.77 -5.63
CA PHE A 197 -11.54 -6.52 -6.67
C PHE A 197 -10.65 -7.74 -6.94
N LEU A 198 -10.21 -8.45 -5.89
CA LEU A 198 -9.41 -9.66 -6.02
C LEU A 198 -10.17 -10.76 -6.77
N CYS A 199 -11.47 -10.89 -6.49
CA CYS A 199 -12.33 -11.86 -7.16
C CYS A 199 -12.51 -11.56 -8.65
N GLU A 200 -12.82 -10.32 -9.00
CA GLU A 200 -13.02 -9.90 -10.39
C GLU A 200 -11.76 -10.05 -11.26
N ASN A 201 -10.58 -9.97 -10.63
CA ASN A 201 -9.30 -9.98 -11.34
C ASN A 201 -8.49 -11.28 -11.19
N GLU A 202 -9.07 -12.31 -10.57
CA GLU A 202 -8.43 -13.61 -10.33
C GLU A 202 -7.12 -13.53 -9.53
N LEU A 203 -7.08 -12.60 -8.56
CA LEU A 203 -5.88 -12.28 -7.78
C LEU A 203 -5.82 -12.97 -6.41
N GLN A 204 -6.82 -13.76 -6.05
CA GLN A 204 -6.97 -14.36 -4.71
C GLN A 204 -5.76 -15.18 -4.28
N ARG A 205 -5.11 -15.87 -5.23
CA ARG A 205 -3.89 -16.68 -4.97
C ARG A 205 -2.72 -15.87 -4.43
N HIS A 206 -2.67 -14.57 -4.73
CA HIS A 206 -1.62 -13.67 -4.24
C HIS A 206 -1.94 -13.08 -2.86
N TYR A 207 -3.19 -13.18 -2.40
CA TYR A 207 -3.65 -12.61 -1.13
C TYR A 207 -4.62 -13.56 -0.42
N PRO A 208 -4.18 -14.77 -0.03
CA PRO A 208 -5.04 -15.78 0.55
C PRO A 208 -5.77 -15.26 1.80
N ASP A 209 -5.06 -14.60 2.71
CA ASP A 209 -5.59 -14.07 3.97
C ASP A 209 -6.72 -13.05 3.77
N ILE A 210 -6.64 -12.25 2.69
CA ILE A 210 -7.63 -11.22 2.35
C ILE A 210 -8.80 -11.84 1.58
N ALA A 211 -8.51 -12.80 0.70
CA ALA A 211 -9.53 -13.48 -0.08
C ALA A 211 -10.44 -14.37 0.79
N SER A 212 -9.88 -15.00 1.83
CA SER A 212 -10.62 -15.78 2.82
C SER A 212 -11.32 -14.92 3.87
N TYR A 213 -10.95 -13.64 4.00
CA TYR A 213 -11.57 -12.75 4.97
C TYR A 213 -13.01 -12.45 4.54
N ASP A 214 -13.97 -12.86 5.36
CA ASP A 214 -15.36 -12.50 5.19
C ASP A 214 -15.85 -11.84 6.47
N PRO A 215 -16.13 -10.52 6.47
CA PRO A 215 -16.69 -9.86 7.64
C PRO A 215 -18.01 -10.49 8.12
N GLU A 216 -18.77 -11.11 7.21
CA GLU A 216 -20.08 -11.72 7.50
C GLU A 216 -19.99 -13.24 7.75
N MET A 217 -19.00 -13.93 7.16
CA MET A 217 -18.84 -15.40 7.24
C MET A 217 -17.55 -15.90 7.91
N SER A 218 -16.74 -15.02 8.48
CA SER A 218 -15.67 -15.40 9.42
C SER A 218 -16.29 -16.31 10.48
N CYS A 219 -15.64 -17.44 10.80
CA CYS A 219 -16.11 -18.30 11.89
C CYS A 219 -15.77 -17.59 13.22
N ILE A 220 -16.52 -16.52 13.50
CA ILE A 220 -16.37 -15.61 14.63
C ILE A 220 -16.35 -16.43 15.93
N PHE A 221 -17.13 -17.51 16.01
CA PHE A 221 -17.12 -18.41 17.16
C PHE A 221 -15.73 -18.99 17.45
N GLU A 222 -15.05 -19.55 16.44
CA GLU A 222 -13.72 -20.17 16.59
C GLU A 222 -12.66 -19.14 16.97
N GLN A 223 -12.65 -18.01 16.27
CA GLN A 223 -11.73 -16.91 16.53
C GLN A 223 -11.92 -16.36 17.94
N LEU A 224 -13.16 -16.03 18.33
CA LEU A 224 -13.45 -15.46 19.65
C LEU A 224 -13.27 -16.49 20.78
N CYS A 225 -13.47 -17.78 20.53
CA CYS A 225 -13.11 -18.85 21.46
C CYS A 225 -11.61 -18.86 21.77
N SER A 226 -10.75 -18.70 20.75
CA SER A 226 -9.29 -18.70 20.93
C SER A 226 -8.77 -17.50 21.73
N ILE A 227 -9.56 -16.42 21.75
CA ILE A 227 -9.22 -15.13 22.36
C ILE A 227 -9.80 -14.97 23.77
N SER A 228 -10.94 -15.59 24.04
CA SER A 228 -11.67 -15.52 25.31
C SER A 228 -10.84 -16.04 26.47
N ARG A 229 -10.91 -15.35 27.63
CA ARG A 229 -10.34 -15.86 28.90
C ARG A 229 -11.14 -17.04 29.49
N TYR A 230 -12.32 -17.33 28.94
CA TYR A 230 -13.10 -18.51 29.26
C TYR A 230 -13.19 -19.39 28.01
N ASN A 231 -12.49 -20.52 28.04
CA ASN A 231 -12.51 -21.48 26.94
C ASN A 231 -13.76 -22.35 27.03
N ILE A 232 -14.82 -21.95 26.33
CA ILE A 232 -16.10 -22.67 26.30
C ILE A 232 -15.94 -24.10 25.78
N LYS A 233 -14.95 -24.37 24.91
CA LYS A 233 -14.70 -25.70 24.36
C LYS A 233 -14.15 -26.71 25.36
N GLN A 234 -13.56 -26.23 26.46
CA GLN A 234 -13.12 -27.07 27.58
C GLN A 234 -14.25 -27.29 28.60
N SER A 235 -15.41 -26.66 28.41
CA SER A 235 -16.55 -26.87 29.27
C SER A 235 -17.09 -28.28 29.10
N ILE A 236 -17.43 -28.95 30.20
CA ILE A 236 -18.15 -30.23 30.18
C ILE A 236 -19.52 -30.16 29.49
N PHE A 237 -20.07 -28.94 29.36
CA PHE A 237 -21.30 -28.70 28.63
C PHE A 237 -21.06 -28.51 27.13
N TYR A 238 -19.82 -28.46 26.66
CA TYR A 238 -19.47 -28.48 25.24
C TYR A 238 -19.13 -29.92 24.83
N SER A 239 -20.16 -30.69 24.47
CA SER A 239 -20.06 -32.08 24.03
C SER A 239 -20.61 -32.24 22.60
N ASP A 240 -20.53 -33.44 22.03
CA ASP A 240 -21.08 -33.70 20.70
C ASP A 240 -22.59 -33.41 20.59
N GLU A 241 -23.32 -33.53 21.70
CA GLU A 241 -24.76 -33.26 21.77
C GLU A 241 -25.08 -31.76 21.80
N THR A 242 -24.20 -30.94 22.38
CA THR A 242 -24.48 -29.52 22.69
C THR A 242 -23.62 -28.53 21.90
N LYS A 243 -22.56 -28.98 21.21
CA LYS A 243 -21.66 -28.10 20.44
C LYS A 243 -22.39 -27.24 19.41
N HIS A 244 -23.34 -27.82 18.68
CA HIS A 244 -24.15 -27.10 17.70
C HIS A 244 -25.10 -26.12 18.37
N LEU A 245 -25.74 -26.52 19.48
CA LEU A 245 -26.58 -25.63 20.28
C LEU A 245 -25.80 -24.40 20.77
N ILE A 246 -24.55 -24.58 21.20
CA ILE A 246 -23.70 -23.51 21.68
C ILE A 246 -23.28 -22.58 20.54
N SER A 247 -22.87 -23.12 19.40
CA SER A 247 -22.48 -22.33 18.23
C SER A 247 -23.65 -21.51 17.70
N ASP A 248 -24.81 -22.12 17.44
CA ASP A 248 -26.00 -21.42 16.93
C ASP A 248 -26.47 -20.31 17.90
N CYS A 249 -26.46 -20.62 19.21
CA CYS A 249 -26.85 -19.66 20.24
C CYS A 249 -25.88 -18.49 20.29
N PHE A 250 -24.58 -18.76 20.14
CA PHE A 250 -23.55 -17.74 20.11
C PHE A 250 -23.76 -16.79 18.94
N ASP A 251 -23.96 -17.30 17.73
CA ASP A 251 -24.19 -16.47 16.54
C ASP A 251 -25.41 -15.56 16.76
N PHE A 252 -26.50 -16.10 17.30
CA PHE A 252 -27.70 -15.32 17.63
C PHE A 252 -27.42 -14.21 18.66
N VAL A 253 -26.70 -14.54 19.74
CA VAL A 253 -26.35 -13.59 20.81
C VAL A 253 -25.44 -12.48 20.29
N ILE A 254 -24.45 -12.81 19.46
CA ILE A 254 -23.54 -11.82 18.86
C ILE A 254 -24.30 -10.87 17.93
N CYS A 255 -25.13 -11.39 17.02
CA CYS A 255 -25.94 -10.54 16.13
C CYS A 255 -26.83 -9.56 16.93
N LYS A 256 -27.42 -10.01 18.04
CA LYS A 256 -28.25 -9.15 18.91
C LYS A 256 -27.40 -8.08 19.62
N LEU A 257 -26.24 -8.47 20.14
CA LEU A 257 -25.31 -7.55 20.80
C LEU A 257 -24.82 -6.47 19.84
N GLU A 258 -24.40 -6.86 18.63
CA GLU A 258 -23.94 -5.93 17.58
C GLU A 258 -25.03 -4.93 17.21
N SER A 259 -26.26 -5.39 16.96
CA SER A 259 -27.40 -4.51 16.66
C SER A 259 -27.66 -3.49 17.78
N ILE A 260 -27.53 -3.88 19.05
CA ILE A 260 -27.73 -2.97 20.19
C ILE A 260 -26.56 -1.99 20.34
N PHE A 261 -25.33 -2.48 20.15
CA PHE A 261 -24.12 -1.66 20.26
C PHE A 261 -24.11 -0.57 19.18
N VAL A 262 -24.42 -0.93 17.93
CA VAL A 262 -24.50 0.02 16.82
C VAL A 262 -25.52 1.13 17.10
N LYS A 263 -26.71 0.79 17.61
CA LYS A 263 -27.74 1.77 18.00
C LYS A 263 -27.29 2.72 19.11
N SER A 264 -26.31 2.30 19.91
CA SER A 264 -25.76 3.06 21.04
C SER A 264 -24.44 3.76 20.70
N GLY A 265 -24.00 3.73 19.43
CA GLY A 265 -22.73 4.33 18.99
C GLY A 265 -21.48 3.54 19.42
N LEU A 266 -21.64 2.27 19.80
CA LEU A 266 -20.55 1.36 20.14
C LEU A 266 -20.32 0.37 19.01
N GLU A 267 -19.06 0.03 18.75
CA GLU A 267 -18.69 -0.99 17.76
C GLU A 267 -18.09 -2.19 18.48
N PHE A 268 -18.68 -3.38 18.27
CA PHE A 268 -18.32 -4.62 18.99
C PHE A 268 -16.82 -4.96 18.84
N ASN A 269 -16.31 -4.92 17.62
CA ASN A 269 -14.90 -5.17 17.32
C ASN A 269 -13.96 -4.19 18.05
N ASN A 270 -14.35 -2.92 18.20
CA ASN A 270 -13.56 -1.94 18.94
C ASN A 270 -13.54 -2.18 20.45
N LEU A 271 -14.45 -2.99 21.00
CA LEU A 271 -14.39 -3.40 22.41
C LEU A 271 -13.43 -4.58 22.62
N ILE A 272 -13.29 -5.44 21.61
CA ILE A 272 -12.47 -6.65 21.69
C ILE A 272 -11.04 -6.38 21.25
N PHE A 273 -10.85 -5.64 20.17
CA PHE A 273 -9.57 -5.47 19.51
C PHE A 273 -9.06 -4.03 19.61
N GLN A 274 -7.73 -3.88 19.50
CA GLN A 274 -7.06 -2.61 19.27
C GLN A 274 -5.93 -2.77 18.26
N SER A 275 -5.62 -1.68 17.58
CA SER A 275 -4.32 -1.51 16.93
C SER A 275 -3.19 -1.71 17.94
N SER A 276 -2.20 -2.51 17.58
CA SER A 276 -1.02 -2.73 18.40
C SER A 276 -0.29 -1.42 18.68
N LYS A 277 0.28 -1.28 19.89
CA LYS A 277 1.07 -0.09 20.24
C LYS A 277 2.27 0.10 19.32
N LYS A 278 2.79 -0.99 18.76
CA LYS A 278 3.87 -0.98 17.77
C LYS A 278 3.30 -0.63 16.40
N LYS A 279 3.15 0.67 16.14
CA LYS A 279 2.87 1.20 14.81
C LYS A 279 4.16 1.20 14.01
N ILE A 280 4.12 0.62 12.82
CA ILE A 280 5.21 0.67 11.86
C ILE A 280 4.85 1.74 10.85
N ASP A 281 5.74 2.71 10.62
CA ASP A 281 5.57 3.68 9.55
C ASP A 281 5.38 2.93 8.23
N TRP A 282 4.27 3.19 7.53
CA TRP A 282 4.00 2.58 6.25
C TRP A 282 4.05 3.66 5.18
N MET A 283 4.87 3.41 4.15
CA MET A 283 4.99 4.30 3.01
C MET A 283 4.23 3.68 1.83
N PRO A 284 3.23 4.37 1.27
CA PRO A 284 2.55 3.90 0.06
C PRO A 284 3.56 3.66 -1.05
N PHE A 285 3.42 2.52 -1.74
CA PHE A 285 4.23 2.15 -2.89
C PHE A 285 5.73 2.12 -2.60
N GLU A 286 6.10 1.62 -1.41
CA GLU A 286 7.49 1.56 -1.00
C GLU A 286 8.37 0.85 -2.05
N GLY A 287 9.45 1.52 -2.44
CA GLY A 287 10.34 1.08 -3.53
C GLY A 287 9.97 1.65 -4.91
N ALA A 288 8.93 2.48 -5.02
CA ALA A 288 8.59 3.22 -6.23
C ALA A 288 8.98 4.71 -6.14
N LEU A 289 9.06 5.38 -7.30
CA LEU A 289 9.11 6.84 -7.39
C LEU A 289 7.70 7.41 -7.26
N PHE A 290 7.16 7.35 -6.04
CA PHE A 290 5.81 7.78 -5.73
C PHE A 290 5.81 9.01 -4.82
N TYR A 291 5.09 10.06 -5.21
CA TYR A 291 4.95 11.27 -4.42
C TYR A 291 3.54 11.39 -3.83
N PRO A 292 3.37 11.25 -2.49
CA PRO A 292 2.06 11.32 -1.85
C PRO A 292 1.55 12.77 -1.78
N CYS A 293 1.05 13.29 -2.90
CA CYS A 293 0.58 14.68 -3.02
C CYS A 293 -0.82 14.90 -2.41
N LEU A 294 -1.60 13.84 -2.16
CA LEU A 294 -2.96 13.95 -1.66
C LEU A 294 -3.00 14.35 -0.17
N LYS A 295 -3.77 15.39 0.13
CA LYS A 295 -4.12 15.77 1.51
C LYS A 295 -5.24 14.86 2.03
N GLN A 296 -4.88 13.65 2.43
CA GLN A 296 -5.84 12.66 2.91
C GLN A 296 -6.39 12.99 4.31
N ARG A 297 -7.69 12.73 4.48
CA ARG A 297 -8.37 12.83 5.78
C ARG A 297 -7.88 11.72 6.74
N ASN A 298 -8.08 11.94 8.03
CA ASN A 298 -7.85 10.90 9.01
C ASN A 298 -8.84 9.75 8.76
N ARG A 299 -8.32 8.52 8.60
CA ARG A 299 -9.13 7.32 8.34
C ARG A 299 -8.35 6.05 8.67
N GLN A 300 -9.08 4.95 8.72
CA GLN A 300 -8.53 3.61 8.85
C GLN A 300 -9.01 2.73 7.72
N VAL A 301 -8.14 1.85 7.25
CA VAL A 301 -8.42 0.84 6.24
C VAL A 301 -8.03 -0.51 6.80
N MET A 302 -8.99 -1.41 6.89
CA MET A 302 -8.81 -2.80 7.29
C MET A 302 -8.90 -3.67 6.04
N LEU A 303 -7.87 -4.47 5.77
CA LEU A 303 -7.83 -5.37 4.61
C LEU A 303 -7.98 -6.84 4.99
N SER A 304 -7.59 -7.22 6.21
CA SER A 304 -7.74 -8.56 6.77
C SER A 304 -8.07 -8.46 8.26
N GLU A 305 -8.35 -9.60 8.91
CA GLU A 305 -8.67 -9.68 10.34
C GLU A 305 -7.61 -9.04 11.24
N ASP A 306 -6.34 -9.07 10.81
CA ASP A 306 -5.21 -8.67 11.64
C ASP A 306 -4.52 -7.38 11.18
N GLU A 307 -4.85 -6.81 10.01
CA GLU A 307 -4.06 -5.73 9.42
C GLU A 307 -4.85 -4.42 9.28
N ILE A 308 -4.43 -3.38 10.03
CA ILE A 308 -4.99 -2.03 9.94
C ILE A 308 -3.93 -1.05 9.41
N TYR A 309 -4.35 -0.25 8.43
CA TYR A 309 -3.67 0.94 7.96
C TYR A 309 -4.38 2.18 8.49
N THR A 310 -3.66 3.04 9.20
CA THR A 310 -4.20 4.29 9.74
C THR A 310 -3.51 5.48 9.07
N CYS A 311 -4.31 6.38 8.49
CA CYS A 311 -3.88 7.70 8.07
C CYS A 311 -4.23 8.71 9.18
N SER A 312 -3.22 9.40 9.71
CA SER A 312 -3.38 10.48 10.68
C SER A 312 -2.44 11.62 10.32
N GLN A 313 -2.97 12.83 10.17
CA GLN A 313 -2.18 14.02 9.80
C GLN A 313 -1.31 13.79 8.55
N TYR A 314 -1.89 13.17 7.50
CA TYR A 314 -1.22 12.78 6.25
C TYR A 314 -0.11 11.73 6.37
N LYS A 315 0.16 11.23 7.58
CA LYS A 315 1.12 10.14 7.82
C LYS A 315 0.38 8.83 7.90
N TRP A 316 0.95 7.83 7.27
CA TRP A 316 0.40 6.48 7.30
C TRP A 316 1.22 5.56 8.20
N SER A 317 0.50 4.71 8.91
CA SER A 317 1.08 3.66 9.74
C SER A 317 0.33 2.35 9.53
N ARG A 318 1.08 1.25 9.57
CA ARG A 318 0.56 -0.11 9.62
C ARG A 318 0.66 -0.62 11.05
N SER A 319 -0.38 -1.30 11.51
CA SER A 319 -0.40 -1.98 12.80
C SER A 319 -1.15 -3.29 12.67
N MET A 320 -0.77 -4.27 13.48
CA MET A 320 -1.58 -5.47 13.64
C MET A 320 -2.72 -5.21 14.64
N LEU A 321 -3.86 -5.84 14.45
CA LEU A 321 -4.86 -5.97 15.51
C LEU A 321 -4.33 -6.93 16.56
N ILE A 322 -4.47 -6.51 17.80
CA ILE A 322 -4.25 -7.35 18.96
C ILE A 322 -5.51 -7.32 19.79
N THR A 323 -5.84 -8.46 20.39
CA THR A 323 -6.91 -8.49 21.36
C THR A 323 -6.54 -7.62 22.56
N LYS A 324 -7.48 -6.74 22.95
CA LYS A 324 -7.41 -6.06 24.23
C LYS A 324 -7.51 -7.10 25.35
N ASN A 325 -6.76 -6.87 26.41
CA ASN A 325 -6.95 -7.64 27.63
C ASN A 325 -8.40 -7.54 28.15
N SER A 326 -8.98 -6.34 28.06
CA SER A 326 -10.39 -6.08 28.37
C SER A 326 -11.36 -6.76 27.40
N GLY A 327 -10.97 -6.92 26.13
CA GLY A 327 -11.70 -7.68 25.12
C GLY A 327 -11.82 -9.16 25.47
N GLY A 328 -10.71 -9.82 25.83
CA GLY A 328 -10.72 -11.22 26.27
C GLY A 328 -11.54 -11.44 27.55
N GLN A 329 -11.61 -10.43 28.43
CA GLN A 329 -12.50 -10.43 29.61
C GLN A 329 -13.98 -10.31 29.24
N LEU A 330 -14.31 -9.40 28.32
CA LEU A 330 -15.67 -9.22 27.81
C LEU A 330 -16.18 -10.51 27.16
N LEU A 331 -15.39 -11.12 26.28
CA LEU A 331 -15.73 -12.40 25.64
C LEU A 331 -15.95 -13.50 26.68
N ALA A 332 -15.08 -13.58 27.69
CA ALA A 332 -15.22 -14.57 28.76
C ALA A 332 -16.54 -14.42 29.51
N TYR A 333 -16.98 -13.19 29.78
CA TYR A 333 -18.28 -12.94 30.38
C TYR A 333 -19.43 -13.34 29.44
N ILE A 334 -19.36 -12.97 28.15
CA ILE A 334 -20.38 -13.30 27.15
C ILE A 334 -20.58 -14.82 27.08
N PHE A 335 -19.50 -15.57 26.83
CA PHE A 335 -19.55 -17.03 26.74
C PHE A 335 -20.10 -17.67 28.03
N LYS A 336 -19.59 -17.24 29.19
CA LYS A 336 -19.98 -17.84 30.46
C LYS A 336 -21.42 -17.53 30.84
N GLN A 337 -21.93 -16.32 30.55
CA GLN A 337 -23.32 -15.96 30.81
C GLN A 337 -24.25 -16.70 29.86
N MET A 338 -23.91 -16.77 28.57
CA MET A 338 -24.66 -17.53 27.58
C MET A 338 -24.79 -19.00 28.00
N GLU A 339 -23.68 -19.62 28.35
CA GLU A 339 -23.66 -21.01 28.80
C GLU A 339 -24.42 -21.22 30.12
N ALA A 340 -24.32 -20.29 31.07
CA ALA A 340 -25.06 -20.35 32.33
C ALA A 340 -26.58 -20.38 32.08
N VAL A 341 -27.07 -19.61 31.12
CA VAL A 341 -28.50 -19.57 30.76
C VAL A 341 -28.90 -20.83 30.00
N LEU A 342 -28.09 -21.28 29.03
CA LEU A 342 -28.33 -22.54 28.30
C LEU A 342 -28.42 -23.74 29.24
N ARG A 343 -27.47 -23.90 30.18
CA ARG A 343 -27.49 -24.98 31.19
C ARG A 343 -28.74 -24.96 32.04
N LYS A 344 -29.29 -23.79 32.36
CA LYS A 344 -30.57 -23.67 33.09
C LYS A 344 -31.73 -24.15 32.24
N LEU A 345 -31.78 -23.74 30.97
CA LEU A 345 -32.87 -24.09 30.05
C LEU A 345 -32.89 -25.58 29.70
N THR A 346 -31.72 -26.21 29.61
CA THR A 346 -31.58 -27.64 29.32
C THR A 346 -31.63 -28.51 30.60
N ASN A 347 -31.89 -27.92 31.77
CA ASN A 347 -31.85 -28.60 33.08
C ASN A 347 -30.54 -29.36 33.35
N TYR A 348 -29.42 -28.82 32.88
CA TYR A 348 -28.12 -29.45 33.04
C TYR A 348 -27.67 -29.46 34.52
N LYS A 349 -27.14 -30.61 34.96
CA LYS A 349 -26.82 -30.88 36.38
C LYS A 349 -25.84 -29.88 36.98
N HIS A 350 -24.79 -29.51 36.25
CA HIS A 350 -23.72 -28.65 36.75
C HIS A 350 -24.03 -27.18 36.41
N LYS A 351 -24.29 -26.36 37.43
CA LYS A 351 -24.58 -24.93 37.25
C LYS A 351 -23.30 -24.09 37.27
N ILE A 352 -23.30 -22.99 36.52
CA ILE A 352 -22.25 -21.97 36.54
C ILE A 352 -22.89 -20.58 36.61
N SER A 353 -22.10 -19.58 37.01
CA SER A 353 -22.49 -18.16 36.98
C SER A 353 -21.37 -17.32 36.37
N ALA A 354 -21.77 -16.32 35.59
CA ALA A 354 -20.87 -15.27 35.14
C ALA A 354 -20.76 -14.19 36.21
N ASN A 355 -19.57 -13.61 36.37
CA ASN A 355 -19.33 -12.52 37.32
C ASN A 355 -18.93 -11.27 36.53
N SER A 356 -19.75 -10.22 36.61
CA SER A 356 -19.53 -8.95 35.91
C SER A 356 -18.25 -8.24 36.35
N ASN A 357 -17.75 -8.50 37.56
CA ASN A 357 -16.48 -7.94 38.07
C ASN A 357 -15.25 -8.45 37.30
N THR A 358 -15.40 -9.47 36.45
CA THR A 358 -14.32 -9.94 35.57
C THR A 358 -14.13 -9.07 34.34
N ILE A 359 -15.12 -8.25 33.99
CA ILE A 359 -15.07 -7.29 32.88
C ILE A 359 -14.25 -6.08 33.33
N SER A 360 -13.43 -5.53 32.42
CA SER A 360 -12.67 -4.31 32.70
C SER A 360 -13.58 -3.11 32.98
N ASN A 361 -13.19 -2.27 33.94
CA ASN A 361 -13.90 -1.04 34.30
C ASN A 361 -14.11 -0.10 33.11
N ASP A 362 -13.17 -0.03 32.16
CA ASP A 362 -13.32 0.83 30.98
C ASP A 362 -14.51 0.43 30.09
N ILE A 363 -14.75 -0.88 29.97
CA ILE A 363 -15.89 -1.41 29.21
C ILE A 363 -17.18 -1.19 30.01
N LEU A 364 -17.17 -1.45 31.31
CA LEU A 364 -18.34 -1.22 32.18
C LEU A 364 -18.79 0.24 32.16
N LEU A 365 -17.85 1.20 32.17
CA LEU A 365 -18.16 2.62 32.07
C LEU A 365 -18.78 2.98 30.70
N LYS A 366 -18.24 2.44 29.59
CA LYS A 366 -18.81 2.66 28.24
C LYS A 366 -20.22 2.08 28.12
N LEU A 367 -20.43 0.86 28.61
CA LEU A 367 -21.74 0.22 28.60
C LEU A 367 -22.73 0.95 29.51
N GLY A 368 -22.28 1.38 30.69
CA GLY A 368 -23.09 2.17 31.62
C GLY A 368 -23.51 3.53 31.06
N ALA A 369 -22.59 4.23 30.39
CA ALA A 369 -22.89 5.50 29.71
C ALA A 369 -23.91 5.33 28.57
N ALA A 370 -23.92 4.16 27.92
CA ALA A 370 -24.88 3.78 26.89
C ALA A 370 -26.19 3.19 27.47
N GLY A 371 -26.33 3.04 28.80
CA GLY A 371 -27.50 2.43 29.43
C GLY A 371 -27.65 0.92 29.17
N ILE A 372 -26.56 0.24 28.81
CA ILE A 372 -26.56 -1.16 28.37
C ILE A 372 -26.30 -2.08 29.56
N SER A 373 -27.25 -2.98 29.85
CA SER A 373 -27.05 -4.11 30.78
C SER A 373 -26.71 -5.37 30.01
N LEU A 374 -25.44 -5.75 30.03
CA LEU A 374 -24.93 -6.91 29.29
C LEU A 374 -25.57 -8.23 29.75
N GLU A 375 -25.77 -8.40 31.06
CA GLU A 375 -26.42 -9.58 31.65
C GLU A 375 -27.84 -9.77 31.08
N LYS A 376 -28.61 -8.69 31.06
CA LYS A 376 -29.99 -8.70 30.60
C LYS A 376 -30.05 -9.06 29.11
N ILE A 377 -29.24 -8.38 28.29
CA ILE A 377 -29.23 -8.60 26.83
C ILE A 377 -28.88 -10.03 26.47
N ILE A 378 -27.82 -10.58 27.07
CA ILE A 378 -27.41 -11.97 26.80
C ILE A 378 -28.51 -12.93 27.26
N THR A 379 -29.07 -12.72 28.46
CA THR A 379 -30.11 -13.60 28.99
C THR A 379 -31.37 -13.58 28.11
N ASP A 380 -31.83 -12.40 27.72
CA ASP A 380 -33.00 -12.22 26.85
C ASP A 380 -32.77 -12.85 25.47
N ALA A 381 -31.58 -12.67 24.88
CA ALA A 381 -31.22 -13.25 23.59
C ALA A 381 -31.15 -14.79 23.63
N VAL A 382 -30.58 -15.38 24.68
CA VAL A 382 -30.54 -16.85 24.83
C VAL A 382 -31.95 -17.42 25.02
N LEU A 383 -32.81 -16.73 25.78
CA LEU A 383 -34.21 -17.13 25.97
C LEU A 383 -35.01 -17.05 24.66
N GLU A 384 -34.79 -16.01 23.86
CA GLU A 384 -35.39 -15.84 22.54
C GLU A 384 -34.95 -16.96 21.59
N PHE A 385 -33.64 -17.16 21.44
CA PHE A 385 -33.05 -18.24 20.64
C PHE A 385 -33.62 -19.62 21.02
N TYR A 386 -33.68 -19.94 22.32
CA TYR A 386 -34.16 -21.24 22.77
C TYR A 386 -35.66 -21.42 22.54
N LYS A 387 -36.45 -20.34 22.58
CA LYS A 387 -37.87 -20.39 22.21
C LYS A 387 -38.06 -20.62 20.72
N GLU A 388 -37.25 -19.98 19.87
CA GLU A 388 -37.34 -20.13 18.41
C GLU A 388 -36.92 -21.53 17.96
N LYS A 389 -35.87 -22.10 18.56
CA LYS A 389 -35.39 -23.45 18.23
C LYS A 389 -36.36 -24.57 18.63
N ASN A 390 -37.25 -24.33 19.60
CA ASN A 390 -38.24 -25.30 20.08
C ASN A 390 -39.67 -25.02 19.61
N LYS A 391 -39.87 -24.03 18.73
CA LYS A 391 -41.10 -23.87 17.94
C LYS A 391 -41.01 -24.77 16.71
#